data_AF-C5FZR2-F1
#
_entry.id   AF-C5FZR2-F1
#
_cell.length_a   1.000
_cell.length_b   1.000
_cell.length_c   1.000
_cell.angle_alpha   90.00
_cell.angle_beta   90.00
_cell.angle_gamma   90.00
#
_symmetry.space_group_name_H-M   'P 1'
#
loop_
_entity.id
_entity.type
_entity.pdbx_description
1 polymer ?
#
loop_
_entity_poly.entity_id
_entity_poly.type
_entity_poly.pdbx_seq_one_letter_code
_entity_poly.pdbx_strand_id
1 'polypeptide(L)'
;MSAGLVLSQLEGLVSRAESLSSKLTNKKIRPTNGQQDEFQKLSKRMDSAWATVSAILSKFKHRSDKDINLANAVRATQEYQTITSPIFMILRRNLELIFVGPRGSALDSAQVKTRKKKARTRCELLRSQHPHVILMWAMAIPPSSWNSSVGMSDNTFDFVIDDTSTERIPLLSTEIVQKLQSLEEEKSLNTCDQFREFMSSLKSTLIDQRENANALKRSHGVMELGTENKITTAQDQLPSLRQMGFTAPVYNPKAKYIYSNAPASNIEKLPEPFRTAVRNSKLWEAERRQGLETTGCLATLLPKDDTQDVSLTIWCANEDGYRLHRMYGMEVAMSF
;
A
#
# COMPACT_ATOMS: atom_id res chain seq x y z
N MET A 1 26.58 3.38 -22.92
CA MET A 1 25.75 4.61 -22.97
C MET A 1 25.29 4.89 -21.54
N SER A 2 25.48 6.11 -21.01
CA SER A 2 25.07 6.40 -19.62
C SER A 2 23.57 6.65 -19.52
N ALA A 3 22.97 6.43 -18.35
CA ALA A 3 21.55 6.72 -18.11
C ALA A 3 21.21 8.20 -18.40
N GLY A 4 22.10 9.12 -18.00
CA GLY A 4 21.94 10.55 -18.28
C GLY A 4 21.93 10.88 -19.78
N LEU A 5 22.72 10.19 -20.59
CA LEU A 5 22.70 10.37 -22.05
C LEU A 5 21.38 9.88 -22.66
N VAL A 6 20.84 8.76 -22.18
CA VAL A 6 19.54 8.24 -22.64
C VAL A 6 18.39 9.17 -22.23
N LEU A 7 18.41 9.70 -21.01
CA LEU A 7 17.42 10.68 -20.54
C LEU A 7 17.42 11.95 -21.40
N SER A 8 18.61 12.52 -21.67
CA SER A 8 18.74 13.69 -22.55
C SER A 8 18.25 13.41 -23.98
N GLN A 9 18.45 12.20 -24.50
CA GLN A 9 17.92 11.80 -25.81
C GLN A 9 16.39 11.72 -25.82
N LEU A 10 15.78 11.20 -24.75
CA LEU A 10 14.32 11.15 -24.61
C LEU A 10 13.72 12.55 -24.49
N GLU A 11 14.31 13.42 -23.67
CA GLU A 11 13.91 14.83 -23.56
C GLU A 11 13.96 15.52 -24.93
N GLY A 12 15.07 15.36 -25.66
CA GLY A 12 15.22 15.94 -27.00
C GLY A 12 14.25 15.35 -28.04
N LEU A 13 13.72 14.15 -27.83
CA LEU A 13 12.66 13.57 -28.67
C LEU A 13 11.30 14.19 -28.34
N VAL A 14 10.97 14.33 -27.05
CA VAL A 14 9.74 14.96 -26.57
C VAL A 14 9.65 16.40 -27.08
N SER A 15 10.68 17.22 -26.90
CA SER A 15 10.66 18.62 -27.37
C SER A 15 10.46 18.74 -28.88
N ARG A 16 10.98 17.77 -29.66
CA ARG A 16 10.78 17.73 -31.12
C ARG A 16 9.35 17.34 -31.50
N ALA A 17 8.76 16.38 -30.79
CA ALA A 17 7.36 15.99 -30.99
C ALA A 17 6.41 17.15 -30.64
N GLU A 18 6.65 17.85 -29.54
CA GLU A 18 5.88 19.05 -29.13
C GLU A 18 6.00 20.18 -30.16
N SER A 19 7.23 20.45 -30.64
CA SER A 19 7.45 21.44 -31.70
C SER A 19 6.73 21.07 -33.00
N LEU A 20 6.76 19.79 -33.39
CA LEU A 20 6.03 19.30 -34.57
C LEU A 20 4.53 19.46 -34.40
N SER A 21 3.99 19.09 -33.24
CA SER A 21 2.56 19.27 -32.89
C SER A 21 2.14 20.73 -33.08
N SER A 22 2.88 21.68 -32.50
CA SER A 22 2.58 23.12 -32.62
C SER A 22 2.57 23.62 -34.08
N LYS A 23 3.42 23.05 -34.95
CA LYS A 23 3.49 23.40 -36.38
C LYS A 23 2.31 22.83 -37.18
N LEU A 24 1.81 21.66 -36.78
CA LEU A 24 0.64 21.02 -37.39
C LEU A 24 -0.65 21.72 -36.98
N THR A 25 -0.76 22.19 -35.73
CA THR A 25 -1.96 22.89 -35.24
C THR A 25 -2.07 24.33 -35.77
N ASN A 26 -0.94 25.02 -35.95
CA ASN A 26 -0.93 26.44 -36.33
C ASN A 26 -1.02 26.72 -37.85
N LYS A 27 -1.09 25.68 -38.71
CA LYS A 27 -1.11 25.85 -40.17
C LYS A 27 -2.27 25.10 -40.82
N LYS A 28 -2.93 25.73 -41.80
CA LYS A 28 -3.86 25.07 -42.74
C LYS A 28 -3.08 24.16 -43.72
N ILE A 29 -2.45 23.11 -43.21
CA ILE A 29 -1.81 22.11 -44.05
C ILE A 29 -2.93 21.25 -44.66
N ARG A 30 -3.02 21.22 -45.99
CA ARG A 30 -3.91 20.32 -46.73
C ARG A 30 -3.05 19.33 -47.52
N PRO A 31 -2.75 18.15 -46.96
CA PRO A 31 -1.92 17.18 -47.65
C PRO A 31 -2.67 16.57 -48.85
N THR A 32 -1.93 16.31 -49.92
CA THR A 32 -2.43 15.49 -51.05
C THR A 32 -2.63 14.04 -50.62
N ASN A 33 -3.39 13.24 -51.37
CA ASN A 33 -3.64 11.83 -51.02
C ASN A 33 -2.33 11.04 -50.83
N GLY A 34 -1.34 11.21 -51.70
CA GLY A 34 -0.03 10.56 -51.54
C GLY A 34 0.76 11.05 -50.32
N GLN A 35 0.60 12.32 -49.91
CA GLN A 35 1.18 12.82 -48.67
C GLN A 35 0.46 12.29 -47.43
N GLN A 36 -0.87 12.09 -47.50
CA GLN A 36 -1.64 11.46 -46.43
C GLN A 36 -1.19 10.03 -46.19
N ASP A 37 -0.97 9.25 -47.26
CA ASP A 37 -0.45 7.88 -47.15
C ASP A 37 0.92 7.83 -46.49
N GLU A 38 1.84 8.73 -46.86
CA GLU A 38 3.16 8.82 -46.22
C GLU A 38 3.08 9.30 -44.77
N PHE A 39 2.17 10.22 -44.42
CA PHE A 39 1.93 10.60 -43.01
C PHE A 39 1.45 9.40 -42.18
N GLN A 40 0.49 8.63 -42.70
CA GLN A 40 -0.01 7.43 -42.01
C GLN A 40 1.09 6.38 -41.82
N LYS A 41 1.91 6.16 -42.83
CA LYS A 41 3.06 5.23 -42.78
C LYS A 41 4.09 5.66 -41.75
N LEU A 42 4.45 6.94 -41.71
CA LEU A 42 5.38 7.48 -40.71
C LEU A 42 4.81 7.42 -39.29
N SER A 43 3.52 7.72 -39.11
CA SER A 43 2.85 7.59 -37.81
C SER A 43 2.93 6.15 -37.29
N LYS A 44 2.52 5.16 -38.10
CA LYS A 44 2.60 3.74 -37.72
C LYS A 44 4.01 3.31 -37.34
N ARG A 45 5.02 3.78 -38.08
CA ARG A 45 6.43 3.49 -37.77
C ARG A 45 6.87 4.14 -36.46
N MET A 46 6.42 5.37 -36.19
CA MET A 46 6.69 6.07 -34.93
C MET A 46 6.03 5.35 -33.75
N ASP A 47 4.77 4.93 -33.90
CA ASP A 47 4.05 4.18 -32.86
C ASP A 47 4.74 2.84 -32.56
N SER A 48 5.18 2.11 -33.58
CA SER A 48 5.92 0.86 -33.44
C SER A 48 7.29 1.05 -32.77
N ALA A 49 8.04 2.09 -33.17
CA ALA A 49 9.31 2.43 -32.54
C ALA A 49 9.11 2.85 -31.08
N TRP A 50 8.09 3.65 -30.79
CA TRP A 50 7.75 4.07 -29.43
C TRP A 50 7.31 2.90 -28.55
N ALA A 51 6.50 1.98 -29.08
CA ALA A 51 6.11 0.76 -28.37
C ALA A 51 7.34 -0.07 -27.97
N THR A 52 8.34 -0.16 -28.85
CA THR A 52 9.60 -0.86 -28.56
C THR A 52 10.39 -0.17 -27.45
N VAL A 53 10.53 1.16 -27.52
CA VAL A 53 11.20 1.94 -26.46
C VAL A 53 10.45 1.79 -25.14
N SER A 54 9.13 1.91 -25.15
CA SER A 54 8.27 1.75 -23.97
C SER A 54 8.39 0.35 -23.35
N ALA A 55 8.43 -0.71 -24.17
CA ALA A 55 8.63 -2.08 -23.70
C ALA A 55 10.03 -2.34 -23.12
N ILE A 56 11.05 -1.58 -23.52
CA ILE A 56 12.38 -1.63 -22.89
C ILE A 56 12.37 -0.82 -21.60
N LEU A 57 11.74 0.36 -21.60
CA LEU A 57 11.62 1.21 -20.42
C LEU A 57 10.82 0.55 -19.30
N SER A 58 9.80 -0.24 -19.64
CA SER A 58 9.04 -1.02 -18.66
C SER A 58 9.88 -2.09 -17.98
N LYS A 59 10.92 -2.64 -18.64
CA LYS A 59 11.85 -3.57 -18.01
C LYS A 59 12.71 -2.91 -16.93
N PHE A 60 13.00 -1.62 -17.04
CA PHE A 60 13.65 -0.87 -15.94
C PHE A 60 12.72 -0.64 -14.75
N LYS A 61 11.39 -0.69 -14.96
CA LYS A 61 10.41 -0.69 -13.88
C LYS A 61 10.20 -2.07 -13.27
N HIS A 62 10.66 -3.14 -13.92
CA HIS A 62 10.44 -4.50 -13.40
C HIS A 62 11.28 -4.70 -12.14
N ARG A 63 10.59 -4.72 -11.00
CA ARG A 63 11.17 -4.95 -9.70
C ARG A 63 11.32 -6.46 -9.52
N SER A 64 12.40 -6.89 -8.88
CA SER A 64 12.56 -8.31 -8.61
C SER A 64 11.51 -8.75 -7.59
N ASP A 65 11.10 -10.02 -7.64
CA ASP A 65 10.19 -10.59 -6.63
C ASP A 65 10.74 -10.39 -5.21
N LYS A 66 12.07 -10.36 -5.06
CA LYS A 66 12.73 -10.05 -3.80
C LYS A 66 12.41 -8.63 -3.30
N ASP A 67 12.40 -7.64 -4.18
CA ASP A 67 12.08 -6.25 -3.83
C ASP A 67 10.61 -6.13 -3.40
N ILE A 68 9.71 -6.78 -4.16
CA ILE A 68 8.27 -6.82 -3.86
C ILE A 68 8.01 -7.49 -2.52
N ASN A 69 8.66 -8.63 -2.26
CA ASN A 69 8.54 -9.37 -1.01
C ASN A 69 9.03 -8.55 0.19
N LEU A 70 10.08 -7.73 0.03
CA LEU A 70 10.55 -6.83 1.08
C LEU A 70 9.51 -5.75 1.39
N ALA A 71 8.94 -5.11 0.38
CA ALA A 71 7.88 -4.11 0.57
C ALA A 71 6.64 -4.73 1.23
N ASN A 72 6.25 -5.93 0.82
CA ASN A 72 5.15 -6.66 1.44
C ASN A 72 5.44 -7.06 2.90
N ALA A 73 6.68 -7.41 3.23
CA ALA A 73 7.09 -7.66 4.61
C ALA A 73 6.94 -6.40 5.48
N VAL A 74 7.26 -5.21 4.95
CA VAL A 74 7.01 -3.94 5.63
C VAL A 74 5.51 -3.72 5.85
N ARG A 75 4.68 -3.89 4.81
CA ARG A 75 3.22 -3.73 4.91
C ARG A 75 2.57 -4.68 5.90
N ALA A 76 3.01 -5.94 5.95
CA ALA A 76 2.46 -6.95 6.86
C ALA A 76 2.53 -6.54 8.34
N THR A 77 3.47 -5.66 8.71
CA THR A 77 3.59 -5.17 10.10
C THR A 77 2.47 -4.23 10.53
N GLN A 78 1.64 -3.72 9.61
CA GLN A 78 0.45 -2.91 9.93
C GLN A 78 -0.55 -3.66 10.80
N GLU A 79 -0.58 -4.99 10.68
CA GLU A 79 -1.54 -5.85 11.35
C GLU A 79 -1.08 -6.28 12.74
N TYR A 80 0.14 -5.89 13.15
CA TYR A 80 0.68 -6.27 14.45
C TYR A 80 -0.12 -5.60 15.58
N GLN A 81 -0.80 -6.44 16.36
CA GLN A 81 -1.42 -6.01 17.62
C GLN A 81 -0.45 -6.14 18.79
N THR A 82 0.49 -7.07 18.70
CA THR A 82 1.53 -7.31 19.70
C THR A 82 2.86 -7.55 18.98
N ILE A 83 3.97 -7.27 19.65
CA ILE A 83 5.30 -7.55 19.11
C ILE A 83 6.01 -8.57 19.98
N THR A 84 6.47 -9.65 19.34
CA THR A 84 7.28 -10.68 19.98
C THR A 84 8.65 -10.12 20.38
N SER A 85 9.33 -10.78 21.32
CA SER A 85 10.67 -10.36 21.76
C SER A 85 11.68 -10.24 20.60
N PRO A 86 11.74 -11.17 19.62
CA PRO A 86 12.61 -11.01 18.46
C PRO A 86 12.30 -9.77 17.61
N ILE A 87 11.02 -9.48 17.36
CA ILE A 87 10.60 -8.30 16.59
C ILE A 87 10.96 -7.02 17.36
N PHE A 88 10.73 -7.00 18.67
CA PHE A 88 11.10 -5.87 19.51
C PHE A 88 12.61 -5.59 19.50
N MET A 89 13.45 -6.63 19.50
CA MET A 89 14.90 -6.46 19.39
C MET A 89 15.33 -5.89 18.03
N ILE A 90 14.66 -6.28 16.94
CA ILE A 90 14.89 -5.73 15.61
C ILE A 90 14.46 -4.26 15.57
N LEU A 91 13.26 -3.97 16.06
CA LEU A 91 12.69 -2.63 16.20
C LEU A 91 13.63 -1.69 16.95
N ARG A 92 14.07 -2.10 18.15
CA ARG A 92 15.00 -1.33 18.97
C ARG A 92 16.29 -0.99 18.22
N ARG A 93 16.95 -2.00 17.62
CA ARG A 93 18.21 -1.80 16.90
C ARG A 93 18.05 -0.91 15.67
N ASN A 94 16.93 -1.03 14.97
CA ASN A 94 16.62 -0.17 13.84
C ASN A 94 16.37 1.27 14.27
N LEU A 95 15.56 1.50 15.31
CA LEU A 95 15.30 2.85 15.80
C LEU A 95 16.59 3.51 16.31
N GLU A 96 17.42 2.80 17.07
CA GLU A 96 18.74 3.32 17.47
C GLU A 96 19.56 3.70 16.23
N LEU A 97 19.64 2.82 15.23
CA LEU A 97 20.41 3.11 14.02
C LEU A 97 19.84 4.28 13.21
N ILE A 98 18.52 4.37 13.04
CA ILE A 98 17.86 5.40 12.23
C ILE A 98 18.03 6.78 12.88
N PHE A 99 17.83 6.89 14.19
CA PHE A 99 17.79 8.17 14.89
C PHE A 99 19.17 8.61 15.42
N VAL A 100 19.99 7.70 15.91
CA VAL A 100 21.35 8.02 16.41
C VAL A 100 22.38 7.95 15.29
N GLY A 101 22.17 7.07 14.31
CA GLY A 101 23.08 6.86 13.20
C GLY A 101 24.26 5.94 13.53
N PRO A 102 25.06 5.57 12.51
CA PRO A 102 26.25 4.76 12.71
C PRO A 102 27.33 5.54 13.48
N ARG A 103 27.80 4.95 14.59
CA ARG A 103 28.87 5.52 15.43
C ARG A 103 30.19 5.57 14.65
N GLY A 104 30.82 6.74 14.55
CA GLY A 104 32.13 6.89 13.93
C GLY A 104 33.26 6.47 14.86
N SER A 105 34.38 5.99 14.30
CA SER A 105 35.64 5.78 15.02
C SER A 105 36.79 6.36 14.21
N ALA A 106 37.75 6.97 14.90
CA ALA A 106 39.00 7.42 14.28
C ALA A 106 39.78 6.25 13.65
N LEU A 107 39.60 5.04 14.20
CA LEU A 107 40.22 3.80 13.75
C LEU A 107 39.48 3.13 12.58
N ASP A 108 38.38 3.71 12.08
CA ASP A 108 37.66 3.15 10.95
C ASP A 108 38.52 3.16 9.69
N SER A 109 38.60 2.01 9.00
CA SER A 109 39.21 1.93 7.67
C SER A 109 38.43 2.77 6.65
N ALA A 110 39.07 3.12 5.52
CA ALA A 110 38.42 3.87 4.45
C ALA A 110 37.12 3.19 3.97
N GLN A 111 37.13 1.85 3.86
CA GLN A 111 35.96 1.08 3.47
C GLN A 111 34.83 1.17 4.52
N VAL A 112 35.17 1.10 5.82
CA VAL A 112 34.19 1.25 6.91
C VAL A 112 33.61 2.66 6.93
N LYS A 113 34.42 3.70 6.74
CA LYS A 113 33.96 5.09 6.64
C LYS A 113 32.96 5.27 5.49
N THR A 114 33.24 4.72 4.32
CA THR A 114 32.31 4.76 3.17
C THR A 114 30.99 4.06 3.48
N ARG A 115 31.03 2.87 4.09
CA ARG A 115 29.80 2.14 4.51
C ARG A 115 28.99 2.94 5.53
N LYS A 116 29.64 3.55 6.53
CA LYS A 116 28.97 4.40 7.53
C LYS A 116 28.37 5.66 6.91
N LYS A 117 29.04 6.30 5.95
CA LYS A 117 28.48 7.44 5.20
C LYS A 117 27.20 7.05 4.48
N LYS A 118 27.22 5.91 3.79
CA LYS A 118 26.05 5.37 3.08
C LYS A 118 24.90 5.01 4.03
N ALA A 119 25.20 4.32 5.13
CA ALA A 119 24.22 4.01 6.16
C ALA A 119 23.57 5.29 6.71
N ARG A 120 24.36 6.35 6.92
CA ARG A 120 23.86 7.66 7.36
C ARG A 120 22.88 8.27 6.36
N THR A 121 23.19 8.26 5.07
CA THR A 121 22.27 8.73 4.01
C THR A 121 20.96 7.94 4.01
N ARG A 122 21.01 6.61 4.18
CA ARG A 122 19.80 5.78 4.30
C ARG A 122 18.97 6.14 5.54
N CYS A 123 19.63 6.40 6.68
CA CYS A 123 18.96 6.84 7.91
C CYS A 123 18.31 8.23 7.77
N GLU A 124 18.95 9.16 7.03
CA GLU A 124 18.37 10.46 6.70
C GLU A 124 17.10 10.31 5.86
N LEU A 125 17.14 9.46 4.81
CA LEU A 125 15.96 9.22 3.97
C LEU A 125 14.82 8.54 4.74
N LEU A 126 15.13 7.61 5.65
CA LEU A 126 14.12 7.00 6.52
C LEU A 126 13.49 8.03 7.46
N ARG A 127 14.29 8.90 8.08
CA ARG A 127 13.79 9.95 8.98
C ARG A 127 12.91 10.99 8.27
N SER A 128 13.06 11.18 6.96
CA SER A 128 12.16 12.04 6.18
C SER A 128 10.82 11.39 5.85
N GLN A 129 10.62 10.10 6.17
CA GLN A 129 9.35 9.41 5.94
C GLN A 129 8.35 9.66 7.06
N HIS A 130 7.09 9.32 6.80
CA HIS A 130 6.05 9.36 7.82
C HIS A 130 6.36 8.42 8.99
N PRO A 131 6.04 8.77 10.26
CA PRO A 131 6.32 7.94 11.44
C PRO A 131 5.85 6.48 11.32
N HIS A 132 4.68 6.24 10.72
CA HIS A 132 4.20 4.88 10.45
C HIS A 132 5.15 4.08 9.56
N VAL A 133 5.68 4.68 8.49
CA VAL A 133 6.61 4.01 7.56
C VAL A 133 7.92 3.66 8.27
N ILE A 134 8.44 4.59 9.08
CA ILE A 134 9.63 4.35 9.92
C ILE A 134 9.38 3.17 10.86
N LEU A 135 8.23 3.14 11.53
CA LEU A 135 7.87 2.08 12.47
C LEU A 135 7.73 0.72 11.78
N MET A 136 7.00 0.65 10.65
CA MET A 136 6.83 -0.58 9.87
C MET A 136 8.17 -1.11 9.37
N TRP A 137 9.01 -0.24 8.82
CA TRP A 137 10.36 -0.59 8.39
C TRP A 137 11.18 -1.17 9.54
N ALA A 138 11.16 -0.47 10.68
CA ALA A 138 11.94 -0.85 11.84
C ALA A 138 11.50 -2.19 12.43
N MET A 139 10.23 -2.59 12.28
CA MET A 139 9.75 -3.91 12.70
C MET A 139 10.07 -5.01 11.68
N ALA A 140 10.06 -4.70 10.38
CA ALA A 140 10.13 -5.70 9.32
C ALA A 140 11.56 -6.08 8.91
N ILE A 141 12.46 -5.10 8.74
CA ILE A 141 13.74 -5.33 8.05
C ILE A 141 14.90 -5.20 9.04
N PRO A 142 15.67 -6.27 9.32
CA PRO A 142 16.82 -6.21 10.22
C PRO A 142 17.88 -5.19 9.77
N PRO A 143 18.56 -4.48 10.70
CA PRO A 143 19.59 -3.51 10.35
C PRO A 143 20.66 -4.06 9.42
N SER A 144 21.09 -5.31 9.65
CA SER A 144 22.11 -6.00 8.84
C SER A 144 21.73 -6.15 7.37
N SER A 145 20.44 -6.16 7.06
CA SER A 145 19.92 -6.35 5.71
C SER A 145 19.96 -5.05 4.91
N TRP A 146 19.73 -3.89 5.54
CA TRP A 146 19.55 -2.62 4.82
C TRP A 146 20.60 -1.55 5.12
N ASN A 147 21.43 -1.70 6.16
CA ASN A 147 22.41 -0.66 6.50
C ASN A 147 23.68 -0.68 5.62
N SER A 148 23.85 -1.70 4.77
CA SER A 148 25.01 -1.86 3.91
C SER A 148 24.62 -2.30 2.49
N SER A 149 25.54 -2.11 1.54
CA SER A 149 25.37 -2.51 0.14
C SER A 149 25.45 -4.02 -0.09
N VAL A 150 25.88 -4.80 0.91
CA VAL A 150 25.98 -6.26 0.80
C VAL A 150 24.61 -6.92 0.97
N GLY A 151 23.78 -6.40 1.88
CA GLY A 151 22.44 -6.93 2.11
C GLY A 151 21.40 -6.39 1.13
N MET A 152 21.42 -5.07 0.89
CA MET A 152 20.42 -4.37 0.08
C MET A 152 21.09 -3.32 -0.81
N SER A 153 20.79 -3.40 -2.11
CA SER A 153 21.23 -2.41 -3.10
C SER A 153 20.57 -1.05 -2.86
N ASP A 154 21.10 0.04 -3.44
CA ASP A 154 20.43 1.35 -3.36
C ASP A 154 19.09 1.33 -4.08
N ASN A 155 19.05 0.77 -5.29
CA ASN A 155 17.81 0.64 -6.05
C ASN A 155 16.71 -0.12 -5.28
N THR A 156 17.07 -1.17 -4.55
CA THR A 156 16.12 -1.91 -3.69
C THR A 156 15.68 -1.05 -2.51
N PHE A 157 16.62 -0.37 -1.83
CA PHE A 157 16.30 0.48 -0.69
C PHE A 157 15.35 1.61 -1.11
N ASP A 158 15.71 2.34 -2.16
CA ASP A 158 14.93 3.46 -2.70
C ASP A 158 13.55 2.97 -3.17
N PHE A 159 13.49 1.80 -3.81
CA PHE A 159 12.21 1.20 -4.19
C PHE A 159 11.31 0.92 -2.98
N VAL A 160 11.81 0.22 -1.95
CA VAL A 160 10.97 -0.12 -0.79
C VAL A 160 10.51 1.15 -0.06
N ILE A 161 11.36 2.17 0.02
CA ILE A 161 10.98 3.47 0.58
C ILE A 161 9.87 4.12 -0.24
N ASP A 162 10.04 4.25 -1.56
CA ASP A 162 9.06 4.89 -2.45
C ASP A 162 7.72 4.13 -2.42
N ASP A 163 7.77 2.81 -2.53
CA ASP A 163 6.61 1.91 -2.58
C ASP A 163 5.82 1.91 -1.26
N THR A 164 6.48 2.15 -0.13
CA THR A 164 5.84 2.19 1.20
C THR A 164 5.60 3.60 1.75
N SER A 165 6.03 4.66 1.04
CA SER A 165 5.95 6.06 1.50
C SER A 165 4.54 6.53 1.90
N THR A 166 3.51 5.94 1.28
CA THR A 166 2.11 6.29 1.50
C THR A 166 1.42 5.41 2.54
N GLU A 167 2.09 4.39 3.03
CA GLU A 167 1.53 3.39 3.94
C GLU A 167 1.28 3.98 5.33
N ARG A 168 0.18 3.57 5.97
CA ARG A 168 -0.21 4.04 7.29
C ARG A 168 -0.73 2.87 8.11
N ILE A 169 -0.36 2.82 9.38
CA ILE A 169 -0.93 1.89 10.35
C ILE A 169 -2.32 2.42 10.74
N PRO A 170 -3.43 1.73 10.40
CA PRO A 170 -4.78 2.25 10.62
C PRO A 170 -5.14 2.35 12.11
N LEU A 171 -4.68 1.37 12.89
CA LEU A 171 -4.87 1.31 14.34
C LEU A 171 -3.55 0.90 14.97
N LEU A 172 -2.94 1.80 15.73
CA LEU A 172 -1.69 1.51 16.41
C LEU A 172 -2.00 0.91 17.78
N SER A 173 -1.54 -0.31 18.04
CA SER A 173 -1.78 -0.97 19.32
C SER A 173 -1.14 -0.23 20.49
N THR A 174 -1.88 -0.12 21.59
CA THR A 174 -1.39 0.46 22.85
C THR A 174 -0.19 -0.32 23.40
N GLU A 175 -0.12 -1.64 23.20
CA GLU A 175 1.03 -2.45 23.65
C GLU A 175 2.31 -2.05 22.90
N ILE A 176 2.21 -1.86 21.57
CA ILE A 176 3.35 -1.44 20.76
C ILE A 176 3.84 -0.07 21.22
N VAL A 177 2.91 0.84 21.50
CA VAL A 177 3.23 2.20 21.95
C VAL A 177 3.89 2.17 23.33
N GLN A 178 3.41 1.36 24.27
CA GLN A 178 4.02 1.20 25.59
C GLN A 178 5.45 0.66 25.47
N LYS A 179 5.67 -0.32 24.58
CA LYS A 179 7.02 -0.84 24.30
C LYS A 179 7.93 0.18 23.63
N LEU A 180 7.39 1.06 22.78
CA LEU A 180 8.15 2.16 22.20
C LEU A 180 8.48 3.23 23.25
N GLN A 181 7.58 3.49 24.19
CA GLN A 181 7.81 4.43 25.29
C GLN A 181 8.94 3.98 26.20
N SER A 182 9.08 2.68 26.49
CA SER A 182 10.23 2.20 27.27
C SER A 182 11.58 2.42 26.56
N LEU A 183 11.59 2.61 25.23
CA LEU A 183 12.80 3.00 24.50
C LEU A 183 13.16 4.48 24.70
N GLU A 184 12.23 5.36 25.08
CA GLU A 184 12.52 6.76 25.43
C GLU A 184 13.38 6.87 26.70
N GLU A 185 13.39 5.85 27.55
CA GLU A 185 14.21 5.80 28.77
C GLU A 185 15.66 5.34 28.49
N GLU A 186 15.93 4.78 27.30
CA GLU A 186 17.24 4.25 26.96
C GLU A 186 18.25 5.35 26.63
N LYS A 187 19.47 5.24 27.17
CA LYS A 187 20.54 6.24 27.02
C LYS A 187 20.87 6.65 25.57
N SER A 188 20.67 5.76 24.61
CA SER A 188 20.95 6.05 23.19
C SER A 188 19.86 6.89 22.55
N LEU A 189 18.61 6.78 22.99
CA LEU A 189 17.45 7.42 22.37
C LEU A 189 16.88 8.57 23.20
N ASN A 190 17.09 8.56 24.51
CA ASN A 190 16.57 9.58 25.44
C ASN A 190 17.13 10.99 25.20
N THR A 191 18.29 11.10 24.54
CA THR A 191 18.95 12.36 24.16
C THR A 191 18.67 12.76 22.72
N CYS A 192 17.93 11.96 21.94
CA CYS A 192 17.66 12.23 20.54
C CYS A 192 16.33 12.99 20.35
N ASP A 193 16.41 14.27 20.00
CA ASP A 193 15.22 15.12 19.79
C ASP A 193 14.32 14.62 18.68
N GLN A 194 14.90 14.14 17.58
CA GLN A 194 14.14 13.60 16.45
C GLN A 194 13.39 12.32 16.82
N PHE A 195 13.93 11.50 17.72
CA PHE A 195 13.22 10.34 18.23
C PHE A 195 12.04 10.76 19.12
N ARG A 196 12.20 11.80 19.94
CA ARG A 196 11.12 12.36 20.76
C ARG A 196 10.00 12.97 19.91
N GLU A 197 10.35 13.66 18.83
CA GLU A 197 9.39 14.18 17.84
C GLU A 197 8.62 13.06 17.13
N PHE A 198 9.34 12.02 16.71
CA PHE A 198 8.75 10.80 16.15
C PHE A 198 7.73 10.16 17.11
N MET A 199 8.11 9.99 18.39
CA MET A 199 7.22 9.43 19.41
C MET A 199 6.00 10.31 19.69
N SER A 200 6.18 11.64 19.72
CA SER A 200 5.08 12.59 19.89
C SER A 200 4.08 12.51 18.74
N SER A 201 4.56 12.37 17.50
CA SER A 201 3.72 12.19 16.31
C SER A 201 2.91 10.90 16.37
N LEU A 202 3.50 9.79 16.83
CA LEU A 202 2.78 8.53 17.03
C LEU A 202 1.72 8.64 18.13
N LYS A 203 2.02 9.31 19.25
CA LYS A 203 1.07 9.51 20.35
C LYS A 203 -0.12 10.37 19.92
N SER A 204 0.10 11.43 19.14
CA SER A 204 -0.98 12.25 18.57
C SER A 204 -1.96 11.41 17.76
N THR A 205 -1.43 10.49 16.93
CA THR A 205 -2.26 9.61 16.09
C THR A 205 -3.19 8.71 16.94
N LEU A 206 -2.75 8.25 18.11
CA LEU A 206 -3.58 7.46 19.01
C LEU A 206 -4.70 8.27 19.66
N ILE A 207 -4.42 9.53 20.00
CA ILE A 207 -5.41 10.45 20.58
C ILE A 207 -6.50 10.68 19.55
N ASP A 208 -6.13 10.99 18.30
CA ASP A 208 -7.07 11.17 17.19
C ASP A 208 -7.91 9.90 16.95
N GLN A 209 -7.30 8.72 17.01
CA GLN A 209 -8.02 7.43 16.90
C GLN A 209 -9.05 7.26 18.03
N ARG A 210 -8.68 7.60 19.28
CA ARG A 210 -9.55 7.47 20.45
C ARG A 210 -10.71 8.46 20.42
N GLU A 211 -10.46 9.69 20.02
CA GLU A 211 -11.49 10.74 19.92
C GLU A 211 -12.52 10.39 18.83
N ASN A 212 -12.07 9.92 17.67
CA ASN A 212 -12.96 9.45 16.61
C ASN A 212 -13.80 8.23 17.04
N ALA A 213 -13.20 7.26 17.74
CA ALA A 213 -13.94 6.10 18.28
C ALA A 213 -14.98 6.51 19.34
N ASN A 214 -14.68 7.52 20.17
CA ASN A 214 -15.60 8.03 21.18
C ASN A 214 -16.72 8.90 20.59
N ALA A 215 -16.46 9.65 19.52
CA ALA A 215 -17.48 10.42 18.81
C ALA A 215 -18.54 9.51 18.18
N LEU A 216 -18.12 8.35 17.63
CA LEU A 216 -19.03 7.32 17.13
C LEU A 216 -19.89 6.70 18.23
N LYS A 217 -19.34 6.50 19.44
CA LYS A 217 -20.11 5.97 20.60
C LYS A 217 -21.12 6.95 21.18
N ARG A 218 -20.86 8.27 21.14
CA ARG A 218 -21.82 9.28 21.63
C ARG A 218 -23.05 9.46 20.71
N SER A 219 -23.01 8.92 19.49
CA SER A 219 -24.12 8.96 18.53
C SER A 219 -25.15 7.84 18.73
N HIS A 220 -24.89 6.83 19.57
CA HIS A 220 -25.84 5.76 19.88
C HIS A 220 -26.03 5.67 21.39
N GLY A 221 -26.96 6.48 21.90
CA GLY A 221 -27.52 6.28 23.22
C GLY A 221 -28.39 5.04 23.22
N VAL A 222 -27.86 3.92 23.68
CA VAL A 222 -28.66 2.78 24.16
C VAL A 222 -28.00 2.24 25.44
N MET A 223 -28.86 2.02 26.43
CA MET A 223 -28.57 1.69 27.82
C MET A 223 -27.60 0.52 28.02
N GLU A 224 -26.67 0.70 28.95
CA GLU A 224 -26.00 -0.38 29.65
C GLU A 224 -27.02 -1.19 30.47
N LEU A 225 -27.07 -2.50 30.21
CA LEU A 225 -27.39 -3.48 31.25
C LEU A 225 -26.27 -4.53 31.23
N GLY A 226 -25.54 -4.59 32.34
CA GLY A 226 -24.56 -5.63 32.58
C GLY A 226 -25.20 -7.01 32.72
N THR A 227 -24.44 -8.07 32.47
CA THR A 227 -23.92 -8.99 33.50
C THR A 227 -23.03 -10.03 32.79
N GLU A 228 -21.96 -10.42 33.47
CA GLU A 228 -20.97 -11.42 33.11
C GLU A 228 -21.57 -12.79 32.74
N ASN A 229 -20.92 -13.50 31.81
CA ASN A 229 -20.53 -14.90 32.05
C ASN A 229 -19.47 -15.39 31.05
N LYS A 230 -18.35 -15.87 31.60
CA LYS A 230 -17.35 -16.70 30.92
C LYS A 230 -17.96 -18.06 30.60
N ILE A 231 -17.94 -18.45 29.33
CA ILE A 231 -17.88 -19.86 28.94
C ILE A 231 -16.77 -20.03 27.89
N THR A 232 -15.72 -20.69 28.33
CA THR A 232 -14.70 -21.35 27.50
C THR A 232 -15.32 -22.52 26.75
N THR A 233 -15.24 -22.51 25.42
CA THR A 233 -15.21 -23.72 24.59
C THR A 233 -14.28 -23.49 23.40
N ALA A 234 -13.22 -24.29 23.35
CA ALA A 234 -12.38 -24.45 22.19
C ALA A 234 -13.15 -25.28 21.16
N GLN A 235 -13.52 -24.69 20.02
CA GLN A 235 -13.92 -25.43 18.83
C GLN A 235 -13.86 -24.54 17.57
N ASP A 236 -13.05 -24.99 16.62
CA ASP A 236 -13.01 -24.67 15.20
C ASP A 236 -12.88 -23.18 14.79
N GLN A 237 -11.66 -22.67 14.86
CA GLN A 237 -11.26 -21.47 14.13
C GLN A 237 -11.27 -21.75 12.61
N LEU A 238 -12.34 -21.35 11.94
CA LEU A 238 -12.36 -21.24 10.48
C LEU A 238 -11.36 -20.17 10.00
N PRO A 239 -10.77 -20.33 8.81
CA PRO A 239 -9.79 -19.40 8.26
C PRO A 239 -10.37 -17.99 8.10
N SER A 240 -9.55 -16.97 8.31
CA SER A 240 -9.87 -15.57 8.03
C SER A 240 -10.29 -15.36 6.57
N LEU A 241 -11.06 -14.30 6.28
CA LEU A 241 -11.56 -13.99 4.93
C LEU A 241 -10.46 -13.89 3.86
N ARG A 242 -9.25 -13.48 4.27
CA ARG A 242 -8.05 -13.48 3.40
C ARG A 242 -7.50 -14.87 3.12
N GLN A 243 -7.59 -15.80 4.06
CA GLN A 243 -7.17 -17.20 3.87
C GLN A 243 -8.09 -17.98 2.93
N MET A 244 -9.30 -17.48 2.65
CA MET A 244 -10.22 -18.07 1.67
C MET A 244 -10.12 -17.46 0.26
N GLY A 245 -9.10 -16.62 -0.01
CA GLY A 245 -8.86 -16.05 -1.35
C GLY A 245 -9.75 -14.88 -1.71
N PHE A 246 -10.50 -14.32 -0.76
CA PHE A 246 -11.35 -13.14 -0.98
C PHE A 246 -10.56 -11.87 -0.61
N THR A 247 -9.92 -11.24 -1.61
CA THR A 247 -9.30 -9.93 -1.44
C THR A 247 -10.32 -8.83 -1.70
N ALA A 248 -10.93 -8.28 -0.64
CA ALA A 248 -11.56 -6.96 -0.75
C ALA A 248 -10.59 -6.01 -1.49
N PRO A 249 -11.08 -5.17 -2.42
CA PRO A 249 -10.21 -4.28 -3.18
C PRO A 249 -9.33 -3.49 -2.22
N VAL A 250 -8.04 -3.40 -2.57
CA VAL A 250 -6.96 -2.82 -1.77
C VAL A 250 -7.44 -1.50 -1.16
N TYR A 251 -7.58 -1.50 0.18
CA TYR A 251 -7.79 -0.27 0.93
C TYR A 251 -6.54 0.59 0.76
N ASN A 252 -6.63 1.63 -0.07
CA ASN A 252 -5.56 2.60 -0.25
C ASN A 252 -5.75 3.72 0.81
N PRO A 253 -4.77 4.01 1.68
CA PRO A 253 -4.90 5.04 2.72
C PRO A 253 -4.94 6.49 2.18
N LYS A 254 -4.58 6.69 0.91
CA LYS A 254 -4.82 7.94 0.16
C LYS A 254 -6.15 7.91 -0.61
N ALA A 255 -6.84 6.78 -0.61
CA ALA A 255 -8.13 6.62 -1.22
C ALA A 255 -9.15 7.32 -0.32
N LYS A 256 -9.47 8.51 -0.78
CA LYS A 256 -10.59 9.34 -0.40
C LYS A 256 -11.95 8.66 -0.74
N TYR A 257 -12.16 7.40 -0.36
CA TYR A 257 -13.38 6.64 -0.70
C TYR A 257 -14.01 6.03 0.55
N ILE A 258 -15.34 6.10 0.64
CA ILE A 258 -16.10 5.44 1.69
C ILE A 258 -16.44 4.03 1.17
N TYR A 259 -15.92 3.00 1.85
CA TYR A 259 -16.32 1.61 1.62
C TYR A 259 -17.39 1.23 2.63
N SER A 260 -18.59 0.88 2.17
CA SER A 260 -19.72 0.53 3.05
C SER A 260 -20.19 -0.90 2.79
N ASN A 261 -20.23 -1.70 3.85
CA ASN A 261 -20.87 -3.02 3.85
C ASN A 261 -22.38 -2.87 4.02
N ALA A 262 -23.17 -3.69 3.32
CA ALA A 262 -24.61 -3.68 3.46
C ALA A 262 -25.06 -4.39 4.76
N PRO A 263 -26.17 -3.96 5.38
CA PRO A 263 -26.89 -4.78 6.35
C PRO A 263 -27.24 -6.13 5.75
N ALA A 264 -27.07 -7.22 6.51
CA ALA A 264 -27.35 -8.56 6.01
C ALA A 264 -28.82 -8.74 5.60
N SER A 265 -29.74 -8.08 6.31
CA SER A 265 -31.17 -8.04 5.96
C SER A 265 -31.45 -7.44 4.58
N ASN A 266 -30.53 -6.64 4.02
CA ASN A 266 -30.69 -6.07 2.69
C ASN A 266 -30.36 -7.05 1.56
N ILE A 267 -29.69 -8.19 1.84
CA ILE A 267 -29.48 -9.22 0.81
C ILE A 267 -30.80 -9.81 0.32
N GLU A 268 -31.82 -9.85 1.18
CA GLU A 268 -33.18 -10.29 0.80
C GLU A 268 -33.83 -9.43 -0.27
N LYS A 269 -33.40 -8.16 -0.38
CA LYS A 269 -33.92 -7.18 -1.33
C LYS A 269 -33.24 -7.26 -2.70
N LEU A 270 -32.15 -8.02 -2.84
CA LEU A 270 -31.52 -8.20 -4.14
C LEU A 270 -32.44 -9.00 -5.07
N PRO A 271 -32.52 -8.63 -6.37
CA PRO A 271 -33.23 -9.43 -7.35
C PRO A 271 -32.49 -10.75 -7.61
N GLU A 272 -33.22 -11.75 -8.10
CA GLU A 272 -32.56 -12.92 -8.69
C GLU A 272 -31.93 -12.55 -10.03
N PRO A 273 -30.79 -13.17 -10.40
CA PRO A 273 -30.08 -14.27 -9.70
C PRO A 273 -29.09 -13.87 -8.58
N PHE A 274 -28.91 -12.57 -8.32
CA PHE A 274 -27.85 -12.07 -7.43
C PHE A 274 -28.06 -12.48 -5.97
N ARG A 275 -29.30 -12.48 -5.49
CA ARG A 275 -29.62 -12.89 -4.12
C ARG A 275 -29.17 -14.32 -3.84
N THR A 276 -29.53 -15.26 -4.71
CA THR A 276 -29.09 -16.67 -4.58
C THR A 276 -27.56 -16.77 -4.66
N ALA A 277 -26.95 -16.07 -5.62
CA ALA A 277 -25.50 -16.07 -5.80
C ALA A 277 -24.73 -15.58 -4.56
N VAL A 278 -25.24 -14.54 -3.89
CA VAL A 278 -24.67 -14.02 -2.64
C VAL A 278 -24.86 -15.04 -1.50
N ARG A 279 -26.06 -15.61 -1.36
CA ARG A 279 -26.35 -16.58 -0.29
C ARG A 279 -25.49 -17.84 -0.35
N ASN A 280 -25.13 -18.27 -1.55
CA ASN A 280 -24.25 -19.41 -1.75
C ASN A 280 -22.77 -19.08 -1.48
N SER A 281 -22.42 -17.82 -1.26
CA SER A 281 -21.05 -17.40 -1.01
C SER A 281 -20.55 -17.94 0.33
N LYS A 282 -19.30 -18.43 0.33
CA LYS A 282 -18.59 -18.81 1.57
C LYS A 282 -18.40 -17.64 2.53
N LEU A 283 -18.27 -16.42 1.99
CA LEU A 283 -18.19 -15.19 2.78
C LEU A 283 -19.51 -14.98 3.53
N TRP A 284 -20.64 -15.03 2.82
CA TRP A 284 -21.97 -14.89 3.42
C TRP A 284 -22.21 -15.92 4.52
N GLU A 285 -21.93 -17.19 4.22
CA GLU A 285 -22.09 -18.29 5.18
C GLU A 285 -21.25 -18.07 6.44
N ALA A 286 -19.98 -17.68 6.29
CA ALA A 286 -19.09 -17.42 7.41
C ALA A 286 -19.57 -16.24 8.28
N GLU A 287 -20.02 -15.15 7.67
CA GLU A 287 -20.54 -13.97 8.39
C GLU A 287 -21.84 -14.28 9.13
N ARG A 288 -22.74 -15.10 8.55
CA ARG A 288 -23.96 -15.55 9.23
C ARG A 288 -23.63 -16.45 10.42
N ARG A 289 -22.67 -17.36 10.27
CA ARG A 289 -22.21 -18.24 11.35
C ARG A 289 -21.64 -17.45 12.53
N GLN A 290 -21.00 -16.32 12.27
CA GLN A 290 -20.46 -15.40 13.28
C GLN A 290 -21.50 -14.42 13.84
N GLY A 291 -22.75 -14.44 13.37
CA GLY A 291 -23.81 -13.56 13.84
C GLY A 291 -23.61 -12.08 13.48
N LEU A 292 -22.83 -11.77 12.43
CA LEU A 292 -22.57 -10.38 12.04
C LEU A 292 -23.84 -9.71 11.49
N GLU A 293 -24.12 -8.46 11.81
CA GLU A 293 -25.33 -7.79 11.29
C GLU A 293 -25.16 -7.23 9.88
N THR A 294 -23.92 -7.05 9.44
CA THR A 294 -23.54 -6.58 8.10
C THR A 294 -22.89 -7.69 7.29
N THR A 295 -22.79 -7.49 5.98
CA THR A 295 -22.10 -8.39 5.05
C THR A 295 -21.17 -7.66 4.10
N GLY A 296 -19.98 -8.21 3.90
CA GLY A 296 -19.06 -7.79 2.84
C GLY A 296 -19.49 -8.26 1.46
N CYS A 297 -20.52 -9.12 1.34
CA CYS A 297 -20.97 -9.63 0.05
C CYS A 297 -21.65 -8.59 -0.84
N LEU A 298 -22.06 -7.46 -0.28
CA LEU A 298 -22.60 -6.33 -1.03
C LEU A 298 -21.96 -5.06 -0.48
N ALA A 299 -21.16 -4.40 -1.31
CA ALA A 299 -20.40 -3.23 -0.89
C ALA A 299 -20.41 -2.13 -1.94
N THR A 300 -20.37 -0.88 -1.47
CA THR A 300 -20.23 0.29 -2.35
C THR A 300 -18.93 1.00 -2.03
N LEU A 301 -18.21 1.40 -3.08
CA LEU A 301 -17.05 2.28 -3.05
C LEU A 301 -17.47 3.64 -3.57
N LEU A 302 -17.60 4.61 -2.68
CA LEU A 302 -18.03 5.98 -2.98
C LEU A 302 -16.80 6.90 -3.14
N PRO A 303 -16.55 7.53 -4.30
CA PRO A 303 -15.53 8.56 -4.46
C PRO A 303 -15.87 9.84 -3.69
N LYS A 304 -14.86 10.71 -3.52
CA LYS A 304 -15.01 11.98 -2.77
C LYS A 304 -15.64 13.12 -3.54
N ASP A 305 -15.61 13.05 -4.86
CA ASP A 305 -16.17 14.06 -5.76
C ASP A 305 -17.00 13.36 -6.84
N ASP A 306 -17.86 14.13 -7.49
CA ASP A 306 -18.75 13.71 -8.57
C ASP A 306 -18.02 13.52 -9.91
N THR A 307 -16.68 13.64 -9.91
CA THR A 307 -15.85 13.45 -11.11
C THR A 307 -15.50 11.98 -11.37
N GLN A 308 -15.87 11.09 -10.45
CA GLN A 308 -15.57 9.67 -10.49
C GLN A 308 -16.84 8.84 -10.31
N ASP A 309 -16.86 7.67 -10.95
CA ASP A 309 -17.97 6.74 -10.82
C ASP A 309 -17.97 6.03 -9.46
N VAL A 310 -19.17 5.77 -8.95
CA VAL A 310 -19.40 4.90 -7.79
C VAL A 310 -19.29 3.45 -8.24
N SER A 311 -18.50 2.65 -7.52
CA SER A 311 -18.41 1.21 -7.77
C SER A 311 -19.30 0.43 -6.78
N LEU A 312 -20.19 -0.40 -7.31
CA LEU A 312 -20.94 -1.40 -6.54
C LEU A 312 -20.32 -2.77 -6.76
N THR A 313 -20.01 -3.49 -5.69
CA THR A 313 -19.39 -4.81 -5.74
C THR A 313 -20.29 -5.85 -5.08
N ILE A 314 -20.52 -6.96 -5.79
CA ILE A 314 -21.26 -8.12 -5.31
C ILE A 314 -20.32 -9.32 -5.26
N TRP A 315 -20.10 -9.87 -4.07
CA TRP A 315 -19.36 -11.12 -3.88
C TRP A 315 -20.32 -12.28 -3.82
N CYS A 316 -20.11 -13.27 -4.68
CA CYS A 316 -20.93 -14.46 -4.80
C CYS A 316 -20.08 -15.74 -4.80
N ALA A 317 -20.75 -16.90 -4.74
CA ALA A 317 -20.07 -18.17 -4.97
C ALA A 317 -19.41 -18.21 -6.35
N ASN A 318 -18.29 -18.93 -6.46
CA ASN A 318 -17.48 -18.97 -7.68
C ASN A 318 -18.29 -19.41 -8.92
N GLU A 319 -19.01 -20.53 -8.83
CA GLU A 319 -19.85 -21.05 -9.92
C GLU A 319 -21.00 -20.10 -10.27
N ASP A 320 -21.63 -19.50 -9.26
CA ASP A 320 -22.68 -18.50 -9.49
C ASP A 320 -22.11 -17.26 -10.18
N GLY A 321 -20.90 -16.83 -9.83
CA GLY A 321 -20.18 -15.73 -10.50
C GLY A 321 -19.94 -15.99 -11.98
N TYR A 322 -19.46 -17.18 -12.35
CA TYR A 322 -19.32 -17.56 -13.76
C TYR A 322 -20.68 -17.64 -14.48
N ARG A 323 -21.74 -18.10 -13.79
CA ARG A 323 -23.09 -18.12 -14.37
C ARG A 323 -23.59 -16.70 -14.63
N LEU A 324 -23.40 -15.78 -13.70
CA LEU A 324 -23.74 -14.36 -13.86
C LEU A 324 -22.95 -13.73 -15.01
N HIS A 325 -21.64 -13.95 -15.06
CA HIS A 325 -20.76 -13.46 -16.12
C HIS A 325 -21.26 -13.87 -17.52
N ARG A 326 -21.62 -15.16 -17.68
CA ARG A 326 -22.22 -15.67 -18.93
C ARG A 326 -23.60 -15.08 -19.21
N MET A 327 -24.46 -14.99 -18.20
CA MET A 327 -25.83 -14.48 -18.34
C MET A 327 -25.86 -13.05 -18.87
N TYR A 328 -24.93 -12.21 -18.42
CA TYR A 328 -24.84 -10.80 -18.83
C TYR A 328 -23.89 -10.56 -20.00
N GLY A 329 -23.34 -11.61 -20.63
CA GLY A 329 -22.47 -11.47 -21.79
C GLY A 329 -21.20 -10.67 -21.50
N MET A 330 -20.69 -10.74 -20.28
CA MET A 330 -19.49 -9.99 -19.88
C MET A 330 -18.25 -10.58 -20.58
N GLU A 331 -17.31 -9.72 -20.96
CA GLU A 331 -16.02 -10.12 -21.54
C GLU A 331 -14.91 -9.99 -20.49
N VAL A 332 -13.96 -10.92 -20.51
CA VAL A 332 -12.78 -10.84 -19.65
C VAL A 332 -11.85 -9.75 -20.17
N ALA A 333 -11.81 -8.60 -19.49
CA ALA A 333 -10.76 -7.62 -19.71
C ALA A 333 -9.42 -8.22 -19.22
N MET A 334 -8.41 -8.23 -20.09
CA MET A 334 -7.14 -8.96 -19.94
C MET A 334 -6.62 -9.05 -18.49
N SER A 335 -6.39 -10.29 -18.03
CA SER A 335 -5.68 -10.59 -16.80
C SER A 335 -4.17 -10.63 -17.05
N PHE A 336 -3.40 -9.87 -16.28
CA PHE A 336 -1.93 -9.91 -16.26
C PHE A 336 -1.40 -11.03 -15.37
#